data_AF-A0AAU9TAD4-F1
#
_entry.id   AF-A0AAU9TAD4-F1
#
_cell.length_a   1.000
_cell.length_b   1.000
_cell.length_c   1.000
_cell.angle_alpha   90.00
_cell.angle_beta   90.00
_cell.angle_gamma   90.00
#
_symmetry.space_group_name_H-M   'P 1'
#
loop_
_entity.id
_entity.type
_entity.pdbx_description
1 polymer ?
#
loop_
_entity_poly.entity_id
_entity_poly.type
_entity_poly.pdbx_seq_one_letter_code
_entity_poly.pdbx_strand_id
1 'polypeptide(L)'
;MEWAMSLLVNHPEVLKKAREEIDSHVGQDRLVDELDLSNLHYLHAIISKTFRLFPAAPLLVPHMPLEDYTIGGYYVPRGSILLVNAWSIHRDPEVWMDDPTSFKPERFEGRKCFEWERGSEKPVDLREGKGTTMPKLEPLEVMCKARPIMKQGYSLSKNSARGKPTMDLRPKRPGKFSLG
;
A
#
# COMPACT_ATOMS: atom_id res chain seq x y z
N MET A 1 -1.60 15.87 5.90
CA MET A 1 -1.91 16.39 7.25
C MET A 1 -3.37 16.80 7.38
N GLU A 2 -3.90 17.65 6.49
CA GLU A 2 -5.30 18.10 6.50
C GLU A 2 -6.32 16.97 6.69
N TRP A 3 -6.27 15.93 5.85
CA TRP A 3 -7.18 14.78 5.95
C TRP A 3 -7.09 14.03 7.27
N ALA A 4 -5.88 13.86 7.82
CA ALA A 4 -5.70 13.18 9.12
C ALA A 4 -6.39 13.96 10.23
N MET A 5 -6.18 15.28 10.28
CA MET A 5 -6.80 16.15 11.28
C MET A 5 -8.33 16.16 11.16
N SER A 6 -8.86 16.29 9.94
CA SER A 6 -10.30 16.26 9.69
C SER A 6 -10.91 14.93 10.14
N LEU A 7 -10.28 13.80 9.83
CA LEU A 7 -10.75 12.49 10.27
C LEU A 7 -10.73 12.37 11.79
N LEU A 8 -9.66 12.79 12.48
CA LEU A 8 -9.57 12.69 13.94
C LEU A 8 -10.60 13.57 14.67
N VAL A 9 -10.87 14.77 14.16
CA VAL A 9 -11.89 15.67 14.74
C VAL A 9 -13.29 15.08 14.56
N ASN A 10 -13.56 14.41 13.44
CA ASN A 10 -14.84 13.76 13.16
C ASN A 10 -14.99 12.37 13.83
N HIS A 11 -13.93 11.84 14.45
CA HIS A 11 -13.88 10.53 15.10
C HIS A 11 -13.24 10.62 16.49
N PRO A 12 -13.92 11.25 17.47
CA PRO A 12 -13.37 11.51 18.80
C PRO A 12 -12.96 10.24 19.56
N GLU A 13 -13.62 9.11 19.31
CA GLU A 13 -13.28 7.80 19.85
C GLU A 13 -11.89 7.31 19.38
N VAL A 14 -11.57 7.51 18.10
CA VAL A 14 -10.27 7.18 17.52
C VAL A 14 -9.19 8.09 18.10
N LEU A 15 -9.48 9.39 18.19
CA LEU A 15 -8.55 10.36 18.79
C LEU A 15 -8.26 10.03 20.25
N LYS A 16 -9.29 9.67 21.03
CA LYS A 16 -9.13 9.28 22.43
C LYS A 16 -8.23 8.04 22.56
N LYS A 17 -8.48 7.00 21.77
CA LYS A 17 -7.67 5.78 21.79
C LYS A 17 -6.20 6.04 21.37
N ALA A 18 -5.98 6.90 20.38
CA ALA A 18 -4.63 7.31 19.98
C ALA A 18 -3.89 8.06 21.10
N ARG A 19 -4.61 8.92 21.83
CA ARG A 19 -4.06 9.61 23.00
C ARG A 19 -3.70 8.65 24.12
N GLU A 20 -4.57 7.68 24.42
CA GLU A 20 -4.30 6.64 25.41
C GLU A 20 -3.05 5.82 25.07
N GLU A 21 -2.85 5.48 23.78
CA GLU A 21 -1.62 4.80 23.32
C GLU A 21 -0.37 5.65 23.57
N ILE A 22 -0.41 6.94 23.22
CA ILE A 22 0.72 7.86 23.42
C ILE A 22 1.02 8.03 24.91
N ASP A 23 -0.01 8.29 25.72
CA ASP A 23 0.13 8.47 27.17
C ASP A 23 0.69 7.19 27.82
N SER A 24 0.32 6.01 27.33
CA SER A 24 0.82 4.71 27.83
C SER A 24 2.27 4.43 27.48
N HIS A 25 2.74 4.81 26.29
CA HIS A 25 4.10 4.45 25.81
C HIS A 25 5.14 5.55 26.02
N VAL A 26 4.73 6.82 25.93
CA VAL A 26 5.64 7.98 26.00
C VAL A 26 5.53 8.66 27.36
N GLY A 27 4.34 8.65 27.97
CA GLY A 27 4.03 9.44 29.16
C GLY A 27 3.73 10.91 28.81
N GLN A 28 3.50 11.73 29.84
CA GLN A 28 3.14 13.15 29.67
C GLN A 28 4.32 14.11 29.91
N ASP A 29 5.46 13.59 30.36
CA ASP A 29 6.59 14.40 30.83
C ASP A 29 7.59 14.79 29.72
N ARG A 30 7.45 14.22 28.51
CA ARG A 30 8.37 14.46 27.39
C ARG A 30 7.68 14.40 26.03
N LEU A 31 8.36 14.92 25.01
CA LEU A 31 7.94 14.80 23.61
C LEU A 31 8.22 13.40 23.04
N VAL A 32 7.47 13.04 22.00
CA VAL A 32 7.64 11.80 21.24
C VAL A 32 8.97 11.80 20.49
N ASP A 33 9.73 10.72 20.62
CA ASP A 33 10.98 10.48 19.89
C ASP A 33 10.76 9.43 18.78
N GLU A 34 11.68 9.35 17.81
CA GLU A 34 11.66 8.37 16.73
C GLU A 34 11.65 6.92 17.25
N LEU A 35 12.36 6.65 18.34
CA LEU A 35 12.41 5.33 18.96
C LEU A 35 11.04 4.87 19.47
N ASP A 36 10.19 5.81 19.92
CA ASP A 36 8.84 5.53 20.42
C ASP A 36 7.90 5.11 19.30
N LEU A 37 8.11 5.60 18.06
CA LEU A 37 7.25 5.32 16.90
C LEU A 37 7.12 3.83 16.63
N SER A 38 8.12 3.02 17.01
CA SER A 38 8.07 1.57 16.87
C SER A 38 6.97 0.91 17.71
N ASN A 39 6.53 1.56 18.80
CA ASN A 39 5.51 1.05 19.72
C ASN A 39 4.12 1.67 19.51
N LEU A 40 4.00 2.78 18.78
CA LEU A 40 2.74 3.49 18.51
C LEU A 40 1.95 2.87 17.34
N HIS A 41 1.54 1.62 17.50
CA HIS A 41 0.93 0.81 16.44
C HIS A 41 -0.44 1.36 15.97
N TYR A 42 -1.25 1.88 16.88
CA TYR A 42 -2.56 2.45 16.55
C TYR A 42 -2.41 3.80 15.84
N LEU A 43 -1.42 4.61 16.21
CA LEU A 43 -1.06 5.81 15.45
C LEU A 43 -0.63 5.45 14.01
N HIS A 44 0.19 4.41 13.82
CA HIS A 44 0.53 3.89 12.48
C HIS A 44 -0.70 3.42 11.71
N ALA A 45 -1.66 2.80 12.40
CA ALA A 45 -2.91 2.35 11.82
C ALA A 45 -3.76 3.54 11.31
N ILE A 46 -3.84 4.63 12.08
CA ILE A 46 -4.50 5.88 11.69
C ILE A 46 -3.86 6.49 10.46
N ILE A 47 -2.52 6.60 10.43
CA ILE A 47 -1.77 7.15 9.31
C ILE A 47 -2.03 6.31 8.05
N SER A 48 -1.88 4.99 8.17
CA SER A 48 -2.09 4.04 7.07
C SER A 48 -3.52 4.13 6.53
N LYS A 49 -4.51 4.21 7.42
CA LYS A 49 -5.91 4.32 7.03
C LYS A 49 -6.23 5.66 6.38
N THR A 50 -5.60 6.74 6.84
CA THR A 50 -5.72 8.07 6.24
C THR A 50 -5.18 8.06 4.81
N PHE A 51 -3.98 7.53 4.58
CA PHE A 51 -3.41 7.43 3.22
C PHE A 51 -4.20 6.48 2.31
N ARG A 52 -4.81 5.44 2.86
CA ARG A 52 -5.70 4.57 2.08
C ARG A 52 -6.91 5.35 1.56
N LEU A 53 -7.58 6.12 2.42
CA LEU A 53 -8.74 6.92 2.02
C LEU A 53 -8.33 8.14 1.18
N PHE A 54 -7.28 8.85 1.57
CA PHE A 54 -6.87 10.10 0.96
C PHE A 54 -5.39 10.01 0.56
N PRO A 55 -5.07 9.21 -0.48
CA PRO A 55 -3.71 9.11 -0.98
C PRO A 55 -3.27 10.45 -1.56
N ALA A 56 -2.03 10.86 -1.27
CA ALA A 56 -1.46 12.09 -1.84
C ALA A 56 -1.33 12.02 -3.37
N ALA A 57 -1.18 10.81 -3.93
CA ALA A 57 -1.14 10.54 -5.37
C ALA A 57 -2.21 9.50 -5.75
N PRO A 58 -3.47 9.91 -6.01
CA PRO A 58 -4.57 9.00 -6.35
C PRO A 58 -4.34 8.10 -7.58
N LEU A 59 -3.52 8.55 -8.53
CA LEU A 59 -3.17 7.85 -9.77
C LEU A 59 -1.72 7.35 -9.81
N LEU A 60 -1.00 7.42 -8.67
CA LEU A 60 0.44 7.18 -8.54
C LEU A 60 1.27 7.96 -9.59
N VAL A 61 2.56 7.60 -9.70
CA VAL A 61 3.45 8.18 -10.70
C VAL A 61 3.19 7.50 -12.04
N PRO A 62 3.17 8.25 -13.16
CA PRO A 62 3.06 7.64 -14.48
C PRO A 62 4.18 6.65 -14.77
N HIS A 63 3.82 5.47 -15.25
CA HIS A 63 4.75 4.46 -15.73
C HIS A 63 4.72 4.40 -17.26
N MET A 64 5.84 4.04 -17.88
CA MET A 64 5.94 3.91 -19.33
C MET A 64 6.72 2.64 -19.68
N PRO A 65 6.14 1.70 -20.45
CA PRO A 65 6.82 0.48 -20.81
C PRO A 65 7.87 0.77 -21.90
N LEU A 66 9.05 0.16 -21.74
CA LEU A 66 10.17 0.28 -22.68
C LEU A 66 9.98 -0.59 -23.93
N GLU A 67 9.10 -1.58 -23.85
CA GLU A 67 8.76 -2.56 -24.89
C GLU A 67 7.26 -2.81 -24.89
N ASP A 68 6.73 -3.36 -25.98
CA ASP A 68 5.34 -3.78 -26.05
C ASP A 68 5.05 -4.90 -25.04
N TYR A 69 3.92 -4.81 -24.34
CA TYR A 69 3.59 -5.77 -23.29
C TYR A 69 2.08 -6.02 -23.18
N THR A 70 1.70 -7.19 -22.67
CA THR A 70 0.29 -7.53 -22.42
C THR A 70 -0.01 -7.53 -20.93
N ILE A 71 -0.90 -6.64 -20.49
CA ILE A 71 -1.33 -6.51 -19.08
C ILE A 71 -2.80 -6.87 -18.97
N GLY A 72 -3.15 -7.83 -18.11
CA GLY A 72 -4.55 -8.21 -17.86
C GLY A 72 -5.29 -8.75 -19.11
N GLY A 73 -4.57 -9.15 -20.15
CA GLY A 73 -5.13 -9.56 -21.45
C GLY A 73 -5.24 -8.44 -22.49
N TYR A 74 -4.83 -7.22 -22.17
CA TYR A 74 -4.81 -6.07 -23.09
C TYR A 74 -3.40 -5.82 -23.61
N TYR A 75 -3.28 -5.59 -24.92
CA TYR A 75 -2.02 -5.19 -25.55
C TYR A 75 -1.73 -3.72 -25.26
N VAL A 76 -0.53 -3.45 -24.77
CA VAL A 76 -0.03 -2.12 -24.42
C VAL A 76 1.21 -1.82 -25.28
N PRO A 77 1.14 -0.89 -26.23
CA PRO A 77 2.29 -0.47 -27.02
C PRO A 77 3.37 0.20 -26.16
N ARG A 78 4.63 0.04 -26.57
CA ARG A 78 5.77 0.82 -26.07
C ARG A 78 5.47 2.31 -26.06
N GLY A 79 5.92 3.01 -25.02
CA GLY A 79 5.74 4.46 -24.92
C GLY A 79 4.36 4.90 -24.43
N SER A 80 3.43 3.97 -24.18
CA SER A 80 2.13 4.28 -23.58
C SER A 80 2.28 4.75 -22.14
N ILE A 81 1.50 5.76 -21.74
CA ILE A 81 1.45 6.20 -20.35
C ILE A 81 0.48 5.31 -19.57
N LEU A 82 0.99 4.64 -18.53
CA LEU A 82 0.23 3.81 -17.63
C LEU A 82 0.06 4.51 -16.28
N LEU A 83 -1.19 4.65 -15.84
CA LEU A 83 -1.55 5.20 -14.54
C LEU A 83 -2.15 4.10 -13.67
N VAL A 84 -1.73 4.03 -12.42
CA VAL A 84 -2.27 3.06 -11.45
C VAL A 84 -3.26 3.79 -10.55
N ASN A 85 -4.54 3.47 -10.70
CA ASN A 85 -5.60 4.09 -9.92
C ASN A 85 -5.64 3.55 -8.47
N ALA A 86 -4.70 4.02 -7.65
CA ALA A 86 -4.64 3.70 -6.23
C ALA A 86 -5.93 4.08 -5.50
N TRP A 87 -6.61 5.17 -5.90
CA TRP A 87 -7.89 5.57 -5.30
C TRP A 87 -8.97 4.49 -5.41
N SER A 88 -9.14 3.92 -6.60
CA SER A 88 -10.09 2.83 -6.84
C SER A 88 -9.67 1.54 -6.14
N ILE A 89 -8.40 1.16 -6.23
CA ILE A 89 -7.88 -0.06 -5.57
C ILE A 89 -8.09 0.02 -4.05
N HIS A 90 -7.81 1.18 -3.46
CA HIS A 90 -7.99 1.42 -2.04
C HIS A 90 -9.45 1.38 -1.57
N ARG A 91 -10.42 1.45 -2.50
CA ARG A 91 -11.86 1.45 -2.24
C ARG A 91 -12.58 0.25 -2.82
N ASP A 92 -11.86 -0.74 -3.33
CA ASP A 92 -12.45 -1.91 -3.93
C ASP A 92 -13.25 -2.72 -2.89
N PRO A 93 -14.59 -2.86 -3.02
CA PRO A 93 -15.40 -3.61 -2.07
C PRO A 93 -15.08 -5.11 -2.04
N GLU A 94 -14.51 -5.68 -3.10
CA GLU A 94 -14.07 -7.07 -3.13
C GLU A 94 -12.87 -7.31 -2.20
N VAL A 95 -12.02 -6.30 -2.06
CA VAL A 95 -10.84 -6.33 -1.17
C VAL A 95 -11.20 -5.85 0.24
N TRP A 96 -12.12 -4.90 0.35
CA TRP A 96 -12.51 -4.24 1.60
C TRP A 96 -13.99 -4.49 1.91
N MET A 97 -14.30 -5.74 2.24
CA MET A 97 -15.68 -6.26 2.43
C MET A 97 -16.51 -5.47 3.47
N ASP A 98 -15.87 -4.90 4.50
CA ASP A 98 -16.54 -4.22 5.63
C ASP A 98 -16.71 -2.70 5.45
N ASP A 99 -17.30 -2.28 4.33
CA ASP A 99 -17.42 -0.89 3.85
C ASP A 99 -16.06 -0.23 3.51
N PRO A 100 -15.70 -0.11 2.22
CA PRO A 100 -14.42 0.44 1.78
C PRO A 100 -14.23 1.92 2.13
N THR A 101 -15.29 2.67 2.42
CA THR A 101 -15.23 4.13 2.57
C THR A 101 -15.13 4.59 4.01
N SER A 102 -15.55 3.78 5.00
CA SER A 102 -15.42 4.16 6.41
C SER A 102 -13.98 4.27 6.89
N PHE A 103 -13.79 5.23 7.81
CA PHE A 103 -12.57 5.41 8.57
C PHE A 103 -12.56 4.49 9.80
N LYS A 104 -12.02 3.29 9.60
CA LYS A 104 -11.78 2.26 10.64
C LYS A 104 -10.28 1.92 10.70
N PRO A 105 -9.47 2.63 11.52
CA PRO A 105 -8.04 2.35 11.70
C PRO A 105 -7.76 0.92 12.16
N GLU A 106 -8.68 0.30 12.90
CA GLU A 106 -8.60 -1.04 13.49
C GLU A 106 -8.26 -2.13 12.46
N ARG A 107 -8.55 -1.88 11.16
CA ARG A 107 -8.13 -2.76 10.06
C ARG A 107 -6.62 -2.95 9.96
N PHE A 108 -5.86 -1.99 10.45
CA PHE A 108 -4.41 -1.95 10.44
C PHE A 108 -3.81 -2.24 11.82
N GLU A 109 -4.62 -2.40 12.86
CA GLU A 109 -4.17 -2.71 14.22
C GLU A 109 -3.56 -4.12 14.28
N GLY A 110 -2.44 -4.25 15.00
CA GLY A 110 -1.68 -5.51 15.11
C GLY A 110 -0.99 -5.96 13.81
N ARG A 111 -0.91 -5.10 12.78
CA ARG A 111 -0.30 -5.45 11.50
C ARG A 111 0.84 -4.52 11.16
N LYS A 112 2.03 -5.07 10.91
CA LYS A 112 3.11 -4.32 10.26
C LYS A 112 2.64 -3.89 8.87
N CYS A 113 2.89 -2.62 8.53
CA CYS A 113 2.31 -2.05 7.32
C CYS A 113 2.91 -2.66 6.05
N PHE A 114 4.21 -2.99 6.15
CA PHE A 114 5.00 -3.64 5.13
C PHE A 114 6.00 -4.58 5.80
N GLU A 115 6.20 -5.74 5.18
CA GLU A 115 7.33 -6.62 5.48
C GLU A 115 8.22 -6.59 4.25
N TRP A 116 9.44 -6.09 4.46
CA TRP A 116 10.43 -5.92 3.41
C TRP A 116 11.53 -6.94 3.64
N GLU A 117 11.80 -7.74 2.61
CA GLU A 117 12.97 -8.59 2.56
C GLU A 117 13.95 -8.03 1.53
N ARG A 118 15.22 -7.89 1.91
CA ARG A 118 16.28 -7.59 0.95
C ARG A 118 16.41 -8.78 0.02
N GLY A 119 16.29 -8.53 -1.29
CA GLY A 119 16.48 -9.56 -2.32
C GLY A 119 17.94 -9.97 -2.53
N SER A 120 18.90 -9.20 -1.99
CA SER A 120 20.33 -9.52 -2.05
C SER A 120 21.13 -8.90 -0.90
N GLU A 121 22.27 -9.51 -0.58
CA GLU A 121 23.22 -9.02 0.44
C GLU A 121 24.20 -7.96 -0.08
N LYS A 122 24.21 -7.70 -1.40
CA LYS A 122 25.14 -6.75 -2.02
C LYS A 122 24.85 -5.32 -1.53
N PRO A 123 25.88 -4.49 -1.33
CA PRO A 123 25.70 -3.08 -0.99
C PRO A 123 24.95 -2.35 -2.11
N VAL A 124 23.98 -1.51 -1.72
CA VAL A 124 23.10 -0.79 -2.65
C VAL A 124 23.86 0.39 -3.24
N ASP A 125 23.98 0.45 -4.56
CA ASP A 125 24.56 1.60 -5.25
C ASP A 125 23.61 2.80 -5.18
N LEU A 126 24.08 3.89 -4.56
CA LEU A 126 23.28 5.09 -4.34
C LEU A 126 23.38 6.12 -5.49
N ARG A 127 24.14 5.84 -6.56
CA ARG A 127 24.24 6.73 -7.72
C ARG A 127 22.87 6.96 -8.36
N GLU A 128 22.61 8.20 -8.76
CA GLU A 128 21.34 8.59 -9.37
C GLU A 128 21.33 8.26 -10.87
N GLY A 129 20.23 7.66 -11.31
CA GLY A 129 19.86 7.48 -12.70
C GLY A 129 19.04 8.66 -13.22
N LYS A 130 18.65 8.58 -14.49
CA LYS A 130 17.92 9.64 -15.17
C LYS A 130 16.41 9.51 -14.92
N GLY A 131 15.73 10.56 -14.42
CA GLY A 131 14.27 10.59 -14.24
C GLY A 131 13.79 11.74 -13.37
N THR A 132 12.47 11.89 -13.23
CA THR A 132 11.84 12.98 -12.46
C THR A 132 11.83 12.75 -10.94
N THR A 133 12.00 11.50 -10.51
CA THR A 133 11.93 11.08 -9.10
C THR A 133 13.24 10.41 -8.69
N MET A 134 14.33 11.17 -8.49
CA MET A 134 15.69 10.72 -8.05
C MET A 134 15.92 9.20 -8.17
N PRO A 135 15.83 8.61 -9.37
CA PRO A 135 15.82 7.15 -9.48
C PRO A 135 17.25 6.65 -9.25
N LYS A 136 17.43 5.45 -8.69
CA LYS A 136 18.77 4.85 -8.58
C LYS A 136 19.22 4.32 -9.95
N LEU A 137 20.52 4.42 -10.23
CA LEU A 137 21.14 3.90 -11.44
C LEU A 137 20.85 2.39 -11.60
N GLU A 138 21.00 1.67 -10.49
CA GLU A 138 20.49 0.31 -10.32
C GLU A 138 19.38 0.35 -9.26
N PRO A 139 18.11 0.17 -9.64
CA PRO A 139 17.00 0.18 -8.70
C PRO A 139 17.15 -0.92 -7.64
N LEU A 140 16.94 -0.57 -6.38
CA LEU A 140 16.90 -1.54 -5.30
C LEU A 140 15.70 -2.50 -5.51
N GLU A 141 15.99 -3.77 -5.75
CA GLU A 141 14.96 -4.81 -5.75
C GLU A 141 14.71 -5.26 -4.30
N VAL A 142 13.62 -4.78 -3.72
CA VAL A 142 13.08 -5.25 -2.43
C VAL A 142 11.83 -6.06 -2.67
N MET A 143 11.71 -7.19 -1.97
CA MET A 143 10.48 -7.95 -1.98
C MET A 143 9.53 -7.36 -0.94
N CYS A 144 8.52 -6.63 -1.40
CA CYS A 144 7.38 -6.28 -0.57
C CYS A 144 6.47 -7.51 -0.46
N LYS A 145 6.33 -8.09 0.73
CA LYS A 145 5.27 -9.10 0.94
C LYS A 145 3.92 -8.40 1.04
N ALA A 146 3.14 -8.48 -0.04
CA ALA A 146 1.77 -7.99 -0.10
C ALA A 146 0.87 -8.72 0.92
N ARG A 147 0.04 -7.97 1.63
CA ARG A 147 -0.88 -8.48 2.64
C ARG A 147 -1.81 -9.59 2.09
N PRO A 148 -2.20 -10.60 2.90
CA PRO A 148 -3.16 -11.63 2.48
C PRO A 148 -4.49 -11.09 1.98
N ILE A 149 -4.97 -9.96 2.53
CA ILE A 149 -6.22 -9.32 2.09
C ILE A 149 -6.19 -8.90 0.61
N MET A 150 -5.01 -8.53 0.10
CA MET A 150 -4.84 -8.23 -1.34
C MET A 150 -4.76 -9.50 -2.20
N LYS A 151 -4.49 -10.67 -1.61
CA LYS A 151 -4.48 -11.97 -2.34
C LYS A 151 -5.87 -12.55 -2.56
N GLN A 152 -6.88 -12.08 -1.83
CA GLN A 152 -8.25 -12.59 -1.98
C GLN A 152 -8.94 -12.08 -3.25
N GLY A 153 -8.62 -10.86 -3.71
CA GLY A 153 -9.13 -10.27 -4.96
C GLY A 153 -8.24 -10.46 -6.20
N TYR A 154 -6.92 -10.68 -6.03
CA TYR A 154 -5.96 -10.77 -7.12
C TYR A 154 -5.20 -12.11 -7.10
N SER A 155 -5.26 -12.88 -8.20
CA SER A 155 -4.50 -14.13 -8.32
C SER A 155 -3.05 -13.85 -8.73
N LEU A 156 -2.08 -14.20 -7.88
CA LEU A 156 -0.67 -14.25 -8.27
C LEU A 156 -0.43 -15.46 -9.18
N SER A 157 -0.45 -15.24 -10.49
CA SER A 157 0.04 -16.23 -11.46
C SER A 157 1.57 -16.16 -11.53
N LYS A 158 2.26 -17.25 -11.18
CA LYS A 158 3.67 -17.43 -11.51
C LYS A 158 3.78 -17.86 -12.97
N ASN A 159 3.93 -16.91 -13.90
CA ASN A 159 4.35 -17.25 -15.25
C ASN A 159 5.89 -17.29 -15.30
N SER A 160 6.41 -18.51 -15.34
CA SER A 160 7.83 -18.80 -15.56
C SER A 160 8.21 -18.48 -17.00
N ALA A 161 8.98 -17.41 -17.19
CA ALA A 161 9.95 -17.29 -18.28
C ALA A 161 11.15 -16.40 -17.89
N ARG A 162 11.03 -15.55 -16.86
CA ARG A 162 12.13 -14.85 -16.19
C ARG A 162 11.59 -14.45 -14.82
N GLY A 163 12.19 -14.95 -13.74
CA GLY A 163 11.64 -14.94 -12.37
C GLY A 163 11.40 -13.57 -11.72
N LYS A 164 10.56 -12.72 -12.31
CA LYS A 164 10.03 -11.51 -11.69
C LYS A 164 8.54 -11.73 -11.36
N PRO A 165 8.10 -11.52 -10.10
CA PRO A 165 6.69 -11.62 -9.76
C PRO A 165 5.90 -10.48 -10.43
N THR A 166 5.03 -10.83 -11.38
CA THR A 166 4.06 -9.90 -11.97
C THR A 166 2.77 -9.90 -11.16
N MET A 167 2.27 -8.70 -10.84
CA MET A 167 1.00 -8.50 -10.15
C MET A 167 -0.16 -8.51 -11.18
N ASP A 168 -0.98 -9.56 -11.20
CA ASP A 168 -2.21 -9.62 -12.03
C ASP A 168 -3.33 -8.89 -11.30
N LEU A 169 -3.72 -7.71 -11.80
CA LEU A 169 -4.75 -6.85 -11.23
C LEU A 169 -6.18 -7.22 -11.67
N ARG A 170 -6.46 -8.48 -12.02
CA ARG A 170 -7.83 -8.89 -12.33
C ARG A 170 -8.65 -9.19 -11.07
N PRO A 171 -9.86 -8.60 -10.90
CA PRO A 171 -10.82 -9.11 -9.94
C PRO A 171 -11.22 -10.53 -10.34
N LYS A 172 -11.29 -11.44 -9.35
CA LYS A 172 -11.81 -12.79 -9.59
C LYS A 172 -13.23 -12.69 -10.13
N ARG A 173 -13.51 -13.31 -11.28
CA ARG A 173 -14.90 -13.45 -11.74
C ARG A 173 -15.69 -14.21 -10.66
N PRO A 174 -16.93 -13.79 -10.34
CA PRO A 174 -17.80 -14.58 -9.48
C PRO A 174 -17.98 -15.96 -10.11
N GLY A 175 -17.63 -17.00 -9.35
CA GLY A 175 -17.88 -18.38 -9.75
C GLY A 175 -19.37 -18.56 -9.99
N LYS A 176 -19.72 -19.14 -11.15
CA LYS A 176 -21.10 -19.57 -11.41
C LYS A 176 -21.48 -20.59 -10.34
N PHE A 177 -22.39 -20.22 -9.44
CA PHE A 177 -23.10 -21.20 -8.64
C PHE A 177 -24.05 -21.95 -9.58
N SER A 178 -23.74 -23.23 -9.83
CA SER A 178 -24.71 -24.18 -10.38
C SER A 178 -25.71 -24.48 -9.27
N LEU A 179 -26.97 -24.11 -9.47
CA LEU A 179 -28.09 -24.70 -8.75
C LEU A 179 -28.27 -26.13 -9.28
N GLY A 180 -28.06 -27.11 -8.41
CA GLY A 180 -28.33 -28.52 -8.59
C GLY A 180 -28.54 -29.16 -7.23
#